data_AF-A0A5N7ZV04-F1
#
_entry.id   AF-A0A5N7ZV04-F1
#
_cell.length_a   1.000
_cell.length_b   1.000
_cell.length_c   1.000
_cell.angle_alpha   90.00
_cell.angle_beta   90.00
_cell.angle_gamma   90.00
#
_symmetry.space_group_name_H-M   'P 1'
#
loop_
_entity.id
_entity.type
_entity.pdbx_description
1 polymer ?
#
loop_
_entity_poly.entity_id
_entity_poly.type
_entity_poly.pdbx_seq_one_letter_code
_entity_poly.pdbx_strand_id
1 'polypeptide(L)'
;MTGARLCGGCADDIVAAPPGARPRCPRCALRLPATASICPACLGAPRAYGRTIAAFDYAPPADALIRMLKTQLRLSMAPVLA
;
A
#
# COMPACT_ATOMS: atom_id res chain seq x y z
N MET A 1 -24.28 0.38 -5.50
CA MET A 1 -23.48 -0.63 -6.24
C MET A 1 -22.24 -0.91 -5.41
N THR A 2 -22.27 -1.94 -4.59
CA THR A 2 -21.20 -2.21 -3.61
C THR A 2 -20.26 -3.23 -4.23
N GLY A 3 -19.11 -2.76 -4.69
CA GLY A 3 -17.99 -3.61 -5.09
C GLY A 3 -17.68 -4.64 -3.99
N ALA A 4 -17.29 -5.85 -4.40
CA ALA A 4 -17.11 -7.00 -3.51
C ALA A 4 -16.46 -6.60 -2.18
N ARG A 5 -17.23 -6.65 -1.08
CA ARG A 5 -16.68 -6.38 0.24
C ARG A 5 -15.83 -7.57 0.63
N LEU A 6 -14.55 -7.32 0.90
CA LEU A 6 -13.76 -8.23 1.70
C LEU A 6 -14.52 -8.54 2.98
N CYS A 7 -14.39 -9.76 3.50
CA CYS A 7 -14.81 -9.98 4.88
C CYS A 7 -13.99 -9.08 5.82
N GLY A 8 -14.50 -8.80 7.02
CA GLY A 8 -13.83 -7.90 7.98
C GLY A 8 -12.37 -8.28 8.20
N GLY A 9 -12.08 -9.57 8.43
CA GLY A 9 -10.71 -10.05 8.62
C GLY A 9 -9.79 -9.77 7.44
N CYS A 10 -10.22 -10.02 6.19
CA CYS A 10 -9.41 -9.69 5.02
C CYS A 10 -9.21 -8.18 4.83
N ALA A 11 -10.20 -7.36 5.21
CA ALA A 11 -10.04 -5.92 5.18
C ALA A 11 -8.98 -5.46 6.20
N ASP A 12 -9.02 -6.01 7.41
CA ASP A 12 -8.07 -5.74 8.49
C ASP A 12 -6.65 -6.19 8.12
N ASP A 13 -6.51 -7.39 7.54
CA ASP A 13 -5.22 -7.96 7.14
C ASP A 13 -4.51 -7.14 6.05
N ILE A 14 -5.25 -6.52 5.14
CA ILE A 14 -4.68 -5.70 4.06
C ILE A 14 -4.13 -4.38 4.60
N VAL A 15 -4.83 -3.76 5.55
CA VAL A 15 -4.40 -2.50 6.15
C VAL A 15 -3.38 -2.69 7.27
N ALA A 16 -3.29 -3.91 7.82
CA ALA A 16 -2.33 -4.27 8.84
C ALA A 16 -0.90 -4.08 8.33
N ALA A 17 -0.13 -3.26 9.06
CA ALA A 17 1.30 -3.22 8.84
C ALA A 17 1.91 -4.53 9.40
N PRO A 18 2.86 -5.17 8.68
CA PRO A 18 3.49 -6.38 9.19
C PRO A 18 4.20 -6.10 10.53
N PRO A 19 4.32 -7.10 11.42
CA PRO A 19 5.06 -6.94 12.67
C PRO A 19 6.48 -6.39 12.41
N GLY A 20 6.86 -5.34 13.13
CA GLY A 20 8.14 -4.66 12.93
C GLY A 20 8.20 -3.80 11.66
N ALA A 21 7.07 -3.51 11.02
CA ALA A 21 6.99 -2.59 9.90
C ALA A 21 7.61 -1.25 10.26
N ARG A 22 8.57 -0.83 9.44
CA ARG A 22 9.26 0.44 9.63
C ARG A 22 8.38 1.62 9.21
N PRO A 23 8.58 2.83 9.75
CA PRO A 23 7.82 4.00 9.35
C PRO A 23 8.01 4.28 7.85
N ARG A 24 7.00 4.90 7.23
CA ARG A 24 7.10 5.36 5.84
C ARG A 24 7.52 6.82 5.80
N CYS A 25 8.24 7.20 4.74
CA CYS A 25 8.50 8.59 4.43
C CYS A 25 7.17 9.34 4.22
N PRO A 26 6.94 10.48 4.88
CA PRO A 26 5.67 11.21 4.77
C PRO A 26 5.42 11.78 3.37
N ARG A 27 6.47 11.89 2.53
CA ARG A 27 6.37 12.42 1.16
C ARG A 27 6.19 11.32 0.11
N CYS A 28 7.07 10.33 0.07
CA CYS A 28 7.04 9.30 -0.99
C CYS A 28 6.54 7.92 -0.54
N ALA A 29 6.11 7.75 0.73
CA ALA A 29 5.65 6.49 1.30
C ALA A 29 6.66 5.32 1.33
N LEU A 30 7.93 5.56 0.99
CA LEU A 30 8.99 4.55 1.08
C LEU A 30 9.22 4.16 2.55
N ARG A 31 9.35 2.85 2.83
CA ARG A 31 9.75 2.36 4.16
C ARG A 31 11.15 2.89 4.51
N LEU A 32 11.29 3.46 5.70
CA LEU A 32 12.53 4.04 6.23
C LEU A 32 13.19 3.07 7.21
N PRO A 33 14.50 3.20 7.50
CA PRO A 33 15.07 2.69 8.74
C PRO A 33 14.35 3.31 9.96
N ALA A 34 14.31 2.60 11.10
CA ALA A 34 13.61 3.06 12.29
C ALA A 34 14.12 4.42 12.84
N THR A 35 15.36 4.78 12.52
CA THR A 35 16.02 6.02 12.96
C THR A 35 15.74 7.22 12.07
N ALA A 36 15.08 7.04 10.91
CA ALA A 36 14.89 8.10 9.93
C ALA A 36 13.42 8.53 9.82
N SER A 37 13.19 9.84 9.76
CA SER A 37 11.85 10.45 9.59
C SER A 37 11.53 10.83 8.13
N ILE A 38 12.55 10.99 7.29
CA ILE A 38 12.43 11.33 5.87
C ILE A 38 13.55 10.66 5.07
N CYS A 39 13.26 10.19 3.85
CA CYS A 39 14.29 9.54 3.04
C CYS A 39 15.26 10.56 2.41
N PRO A 40 16.54 10.20 2.18
CA PRO A 40 17.54 11.10 1.58
C PRO A 40 17.08 11.69 0.24
N ALA A 41 16.37 10.90 -0.56
CA ALA A 41 15.89 11.34 -1.86
C ALA A 41 14.76 12.40 -1.76
N CYS A 42 14.01 12.45 -0.65
CA CYS A 42 13.01 13.52 -0.40
C CYS A 42 13.60 14.71 0.37
N LEU A 43 14.77 14.56 0.99
CA LEU A 43 15.55 15.66 1.56
C LEU A 43 16.27 16.45 0.46
N GLY A 44 16.90 15.76 -0.49
CA GLY A 44 17.75 16.38 -1.50
C GLY A 44 17.00 17.21 -2.55
N ALA A 45 15.72 16.92 -2.80
CA ALA A 45 14.90 17.71 -3.71
C ALA A 45 13.40 17.57 -3.40
N PRO A 46 12.61 18.64 -3.60
CA PRO A 46 11.16 18.54 -3.57
C PRO A 46 10.66 17.63 -4.70
N ARG A 47 9.58 16.89 -4.45
CA ARG A 47 8.91 16.06 -5.45
C ARG A 47 7.88 16.88 -6.21
N ALA A 48 7.57 16.48 -7.44
CA ALA A 48 6.48 17.05 -8.23
C ALA A 48 5.07 16.77 -7.64
N TYR A 49 5.01 16.02 -6.53
CA TYR A 49 3.79 15.70 -5.79
C TYR A 49 3.96 16.07 -4.31
N GLY A 50 2.84 16.42 -3.64
CA GLY A 50 2.85 16.79 -2.22
C GLY A 50 3.08 15.60 -1.30
N ARG A 51 2.36 14.50 -1.52
CA ARG A 51 2.49 13.24 -0.78
C ARG A 51 2.04 12.04 -1.59
N THR A 52 2.59 10.87 -1.28
CA THR A 52 2.15 9.56 -1.73
C THR A 52 1.49 8.82 -0.56
N ILE A 53 0.39 8.13 -0.82
CA ILE A 53 -0.27 7.24 0.15
C ILE A 53 -0.11 5.82 -0.37
N ALA A 54 0.46 4.94 0.46
CA ALA A 54 0.49 3.50 0.20
C ALA A 54 -0.69 2.85 0.92
N ALA A 55 -1.67 2.36 0.17
CA ALA A 55 -2.88 1.74 0.73
C ALA A 55 -2.56 0.45 1.51
N PHE A 56 -1.61 -0.34 1.02
CA PHE A 56 -1.15 -1.59 1.63
C PHE A 56 0.28 -1.91 1.15
N ASP A 57 0.94 -2.85 1.83
CA ASP A 57 2.19 -3.43 1.32
C ASP A 57 1.91 -4.47 0.25
N TYR A 58 2.86 -4.65 -0.67
CA TYR A 58 2.81 -5.74 -1.64
C TYR A 58 3.20 -7.07 -0.99
N ALA A 59 2.35 -7.53 -0.08
CA ALA A 59 2.49 -8.72 0.73
C ALA A 59 1.11 -9.40 0.88
N PRO A 60 1.04 -10.64 1.38
CA PRO A 60 -0.24 -11.31 1.59
C PRO A 60 -1.17 -10.50 2.51
N PRO A 61 -2.48 -10.39 2.19
CA PRO A 61 -3.16 -10.95 1.02
C PRO A 61 -3.21 -10.01 -0.21
N ALA A 62 -2.67 -8.79 -0.12
CA ALA A 62 -2.76 -7.78 -1.17
C ALA A 62 -2.03 -8.16 -2.48
N ASP A 63 -0.90 -8.88 -2.39
CA ASP A 63 -0.18 -9.37 -3.57
C ASP A 63 -1.07 -10.28 -4.45
N ALA A 64 -1.86 -11.14 -3.82
CA ALA A 64 -2.80 -12.03 -4.51
C ALA A 64 -3.90 -11.24 -5.22
N LEU A 65 -4.46 -10.22 -4.57
CA LEU A 65 -5.49 -9.35 -5.18
C LEU A 65 -4.95 -8.61 -6.40
N ILE A 66 -3.72 -8.09 -6.32
CA ILE A 66 -3.07 -7.43 -7.46
C ILE A 66 -2.79 -8.44 -8.59
N ARG A 67 -2.34 -9.66 -8.28
CA ARG A 67 -2.18 -10.71 -9.30
C ARG A 67 -3.53 -11.02 -9.98
N MET A 68 -4.60 -11.22 -9.22
CA MET A 68 -5.93 -11.49 -9.78
C MET A 68 -6.38 -10.39 -10.75
N LEU A 69 -6.15 -9.12 -10.39
CA LEU A 69 -6.52 -7.99 -11.25
C LEU A 69 -5.60 -7.88 -12.48
N LYS A 70 -4.28 -7.79 -12.27
CA LYS A 70 -3.32 -7.40 -13.31
C LYS A 70 -2.90 -8.55 -14.22
N THR A 71 -2.75 -9.76 -13.68
CA THR A 71 -2.20 -10.90 -14.44
C THR A 71 -3.29 -11.88 -14.87
N GLN A 72 -4.31 -12.08 -14.04
CA GLN A 72 -5.43 -12.98 -14.36
C GLN A 72 -6.62 -12.26 -15.00
N LEU A 73 -6.54 -10.94 -15.19
CA LEU A 73 -7.58 -10.11 -15.81
C LEU A 73 -8.96 -10.26 -15.15
N ARG A 74 -9.01 -10.58 -13.85
CA ARG A 74 -10.26 -10.63 -13.08
C ARG A 74 -10.68 -9.20 -12.71
N LEU A 75 -11.19 -8.46 -13.70
CA LEU A 75 -11.55 -7.03 -13.57
C LEU A 75 -12.62 -6.78 -12.50
N SER A 76 -13.40 -7.80 -12.14
CA SER A 76 -14.33 -7.77 -11.00
C SER A 76 -13.64 -7.51 -9.65
N MET A 77 -12.30 -7.63 -9.58
CA MET A 77 -11.49 -7.29 -8.41
C MET A 77 -11.15 -5.80 -8.31
N ALA A 78 -11.35 -5.01 -9.37
CA ALA A 78 -11.03 -3.58 -9.34
C ALA A 78 -11.74 -2.84 -8.19
N PRO A 79 -13.04 -3.08 -7.89
CA PRO A 79 -13.71 -2.41 -6.77
C PRO A 79 -13.18 -2.80 -5.38
N VAL A 80 -12.48 -3.94 -5.25
CA VAL A 80 -11.83 -4.36 -3.99
C VAL A 80 -10.58 -3.53 -3.71
N LEU A 81 -9.97 -2.99 -4.76
CA LEU A 81 -8.70 -2.26 -4.75
C LEU A 81 -8.88 -0.74 -4.99
N ALA A 82 -10.14 -0.27 -5.01
CA ALA A 82 -10.53 1.10 -5.34
C ALA A 82 -10.59 2.02 -4.12
#